data_AF-A0A2D7EXV7-F1
#
_entry.id   AF-A0A2D7EXV7-F1
#
_cell.length_a   1.000
_cell.length_b   1.000
_cell.length_c   1.000
_cell.angle_alpha   90.00
_cell.angle_beta   90.00
_cell.angle_gamma   90.00
#
_symmetry.space_group_name_H-M   'P 1'
#
loop_
_entity.id
_entity.type
_entity.pdbx_description
1 polymer ?
#
loop_
_entity_poly.entity_id
_entity_poly.type
_entity_poly.pdbx_seq_one_letter_code
_entity_poly.pdbx_strand_id
1 'polypeptide(L)'
;MNYIPLISATFFLATVASFFFRKKTRGLQGAIFIVVFLTALIPIEGISIATYATIVAGDLSPVSLALLTLFFCQNLTGRKLPGTFNEEVARLQIIISLVAIILYPTALGFSGTDIYSHGYYPLVLTPLIVAFFGLSIYRSWYYIGGLIIISWSCYQTGFLSSNNLWDYLMDPLLAIWCLFNFKKAWRWPNPEVGKEGLLFLVGAFLVFSVIHAKVNPSAFTLYYIKEDGFIEYATSFALIIGLMVCIRRLINIWGRRETRFVCTTAILAFFCLFGAGEEISWGQRIFEIESPNFFLAHNKQQETGLHNLVLELEGKEFSVNKIIFGTSLAFGLCIYLFVMTPFYRNNPLVASSFDRMGIPMPRNYQILGYLLIVLIVELMVDSSRRGEVTEFTGVIIFLLNIMHPYNAHIYDK
;
A
#
# COMPACT_ATOMS: atom_id res chain seq x y z
N MET A 1 10.23 -23.08 26.85
CA MET A 1 8.80 -22.78 26.58
C MET A 1 8.67 -21.28 26.44
N ASN A 2 8.07 -20.80 25.35
CA ASN A 2 7.78 -19.38 25.20
C ASN A 2 6.53 -19.06 26.04
N TYR A 3 6.70 -18.33 27.15
CA TYR A 3 5.59 -17.96 28.05
C TYR A 3 4.83 -16.72 27.58
N ILE A 4 5.33 -16.03 26.55
CA ILE A 4 4.77 -14.78 26.04
C ILE A 4 3.31 -14.92 25.61
N PRO A 5 2.91 -15.96 24.84
CA PRO A 5 1.51 -16.18 24.48
C PRO A 5 0.60 -16.26 25.71
N LEU A 6 1.01 -17.06 26.69
CA LEU A 6 0.27 -17.27 27.93
C LEU A 6 0.12 -15.98 28.75
N ILE A 7 1.19 -15.20 28.87
CA ILE A 7 1.19 -13.91 29.57
C ILE A 7 0.31 -12.91 28.83
N SER A 8 0.38 -12.87 27.49
CA SER A 8 -0.42 -11.97 26.66
C SER A 8 -1.92 -12.24 26.78
N ALA A 9 -2.31 -13.51 26.72
CA ALA A 9 -3.71 -13.93 26.86
C ALA A 9 -4.24 -13.64 28.27
N THR A 10 -3.44 -13.95 29.30
CA THR A 10 -3.76 -13.61 30.69
C THR A 10 -3.95 -12.10 30.86
N PHE A 11 -3.05 -11.28 30.28
CA PHE A 11 -3.14 -9.83 30.33
C PHE A 11 -4.45 -9.33 29.69
N PHE A 12 -4.80 -9.83 28.50
CA PHE A 12 -6.06 -9.51 27.85
C PHE A 12 -7.28 -9.85 28.71
N LEU A 13 -7.35 -11.07 29.25
CA LEU A 13 -8.46 -11.51 30.11
C LEU A 13 -8.60 -10.63 31.35
N ALA A 14 -7.48 -10.31 32.01
CA ALA A 14 -7.46 -9.45 33.20
C ALA A 14 -7.88 -8.01 32.86
N THR A 15 -7.43 -7.46 31.73
CA THR A 15 -7.84 -6.12 31.26
C THR A 15 -9.34 -6.08 30.95
N VAL A 16 -9.88 -7.07 30.24
CA VAL A 16 -11.31 -7.17 29.93
C VAL A 16 -12.15 -7.32 31.20
N ALA A 17 -11.72 -8.15 32.15
CA ALA A 17 -12.39 -8.28 33.44
C ALA A 17 -12.43 -6.94 34.18
N SER A 18 -11.30 -6.23 34.28
CA SER A 18 -11.23 -4.93 34.95
C SER A 18 -12.18 -3.88 34.32
N PHE A 19 -12.39 -3.95 33.01
CA PHE A 19 -13.29 -3.06 32.29
C PHE A 19 -14.77 -3.22 32.68
N PHE A 20 -15.25 -4.45 32.88
CA PHE A 20 -16.62 -4.67 33.35
C PHE A 20 -16.89 -4.02 34.71
N PHE A 21 -15.84 -3.82 35.51
CA PHE A 21 -15.89 -3.15 36.81
C PHE A 21 -15.41 -1.69 36.79
N ARG A 22 -15.35 -1.05 35.61
CA ARG A 22 -14.89 0.36 35.45
C ARG A 22 -15.67 1.40 36.27
N LYS A 23 -16.90 1.08 36.70
CA LYS A 23 -17.73 1.93 37.57
C LYS A 23 -17.36 1.84 39.06
N LYS A 24 -16.52 0.87 39.45
CA LYS A 24 -16.08 0.65 40.84
C LYS A 24 -14.79 1.39 41.14
N THR A 25 -14.37 1.37 42.42
CA THR A 25 -13.13 2.02 42.87
C THR A 25 -11.91 1.47 42.14
N ARG A 26 -10.91 2.33 41.92
CA ARG A 26 -9.66 1.96 41.22
C ARG A 26 -8.91 0.82 41.91
N GLY A 27 -8.92 0.80 43.25
CA GLY A 27 -8.34 -0.29 44.03
C GLY A 27 -9.02 -1.63 43.74
N LEU A 28 -10.35 -1.66 43.60
CA LEU A 28 -11.07 -2.88 43.23
C LEU A 28 -10.77 -3.31 41.80
N GLN A 29 -10.64 -2.37 40.86
CA GLN A 29 -10.26 -2.70 39.47
C GLN A 29 -8.87 -3.34 39.41
N GLY A 30 -7.89 -2.76 40.14
CA GLY A 30 -6.54 -3.33 40.25
C GLY A 30 -6.53 -4.71 40.93
N ALA A 31 -7.31 -4.88 42.00
CA ALA A 31 -7.45 -6.17 42.66
C ALA A 31 -8.06 -7.24 41.73
N ILE A 32 -9.13 -6.90 41.00
CA ILE A 32 -9.75 -7.80 40.02
C ILE A 32 -8.76 -8.17 38.92
N PHE A 33 -8.01 -7.20 38.40
CA PHE A 33 -6.97 -7.46 37.41
C PHE A 33 -5.96 -8.47 37.93
N ILE A 34 -5.40 -8.26 39.14
CA ILE A 34 -4.40 -9.16 39.74
C ILE A 34 -4.99 -10.55 39.96
N VAL A 35 -6.21 -10.64 40.51
CA VAL A 35 -6.87 -11.93 40.78
C VAL A 35 -7.09 -12.70 39.48
N VAL A 36 -7.68 -12.07 38.45
CA VAL A 36 -7.92 -12.73 37.16
C VAL A 36 -6.61 -13.10 36.47
N PHE A 37 -5.59 -12.25 36.58
CA PHE A 37 -4.27 -12.53 36.01
C PHE A 37 -3.66 -13.78 36.65
N LEU A 38 -3.69 -13.87 37.99
CA LEU A 38 -3.13 -15.04 38.69
C LEU A 38 -3.96 -16.30 38.46
N THR A 39 -5.29 -16.22 38.50
CA THR A 39 -6.15 -17.40 38.35
C THR A 39 -6.19 -17.94 36.94
N ALA A 40 -6.08 -17.10 35.91
CA ALA A 40 -6.07 -17.54 34.52
C ALA A 40 -4.82 -18.36 34.15
N LEU A 41 -3.74 -18.22 34.92
CA LEU A 41 -2.51 -19.02 34.77
C LEU A 41 -2.59 -20.38 35.48
N ILE A 42 -3.52 -20.58 36.40
CA ILE A 42 -3.63 -21.84 37.15
C ILE A 42 -4.17 -22.93 36.21
N PRO A 43 -3.43 -24.03 35.99
CA PRO A 43 -3.92 -25.13 35.18
C PRO A 43 -4.99 -25.93 35.95
N ILE A 44 -6.14 -26.15 35.32
CA ILE A 44 -7.18 -27.07 35.80
C ILE A 44 -7.11 -28.27 34.87
N GLU A 45 -6.89 -29.47 35.42
CA GLU A 45 -6.73 -30.71 34.64
C GLU A 45 -5.62 -30.63 33.55
N GLY A 46 -4.59 -29.82 33.80
CA GLY A 46 -3.43 -29.66 32.90
C GLY A 46 -3.54 -28.53 31.87
N ILE A 47 -4.69 -27.85 31.75
CA ILE A 47 -4.87 -26.72 30.84
C ILE A 47 -5.33 -25.49 31.62
N SER A 48 -4.65 -24.36 31.44
CA SER A 48 -5.06 -23.09 32.05
C SER A 48 -6.07 -22.35 31.17
N ILE A 49 -6.87 -21.45 31.76
CA ILE A 49 -7.80 -20.61 31.00
C ILE A 49 -7.04 -19.75 29.97
N ALA A 50 -5.86 -19.26 30.34
CA ALA A 50 -4.99 -18.51 29.44
C ALA A 50 -4.50 -19.36 28.25
N THR A 51 -4.25 -20.66 28.48
CA THR A 51 -3.91 -21.60 27.41
C THR A 51 -5.07 -21.75 26.43
N TYR A 52 -6.30 -21.90 26.92
CA TYR A 52 -7.49 -21.96 26.05
C TYR A 52 -7.68 -20.67 25.25
N ALA A 53 -7.52 -19.51 25.89
CA ALA A 53 -7.60 -18.22 25.21
C ALA A 53 -6.54 -18.08 24.12
N THR A 54 -5.31 -18.55 24.37
CA THR A 54 -4.23 -18.56 23.37
C THR A 54 -4.58 -19.46 22.18
N ILE A 55 -5.17 -20.63 22.40
CA ILE A 55 -5.59 -21.55 21.34
C ILE A 55 -6.66 -20.91 20.43
N VAL A 56 -7.60 -20.16 21.01
CA VAL A 56 -8.71 -19.55 20.26
C VAL A 56 -8.29 -18.25 19.56
N ALA A 57 -7.54 -17.39 20.25
CA ALA A 57 -7.22 -16.05 19.76
C ALA A 57 -5.89 -15.97 19.00
N GLY A 58 -5.01 -16.97 19.17
CA GLY A 58 -3.62 -16.88 18.76
C GLY A 58 -2.78 -15.97 19.67
N ASP A 59 -1.53 -15.75 19.27
CA ASP A 59 -0.63 -14.80 19.93
C ASP A 59 -1.13 -13.36 19.70
N LEU A 60 -1.20 -12.55 20.75
CA LEU A 60 -1.57 -11.14 20.60
C LEU A 60 -0.43 -10.34 20.00
N SER A 61 -0.75 -9.49 19.03
CA SER A 61 0.23 -8.60 18.42
C SER A 61 0.74 -7.55 19.43
N PRO A 62 1.99 -7.07 19.30
CA PRO A 62 2.48 -5.89 20.01
C PRO A 62 1.55 -4.69 19.92
N VAL A 63 0.82 -4.52 18.82
CA VAL A 63 -0.18 -3.46 18.66
C VAL A 63 -1.34 -3.65 19.64
N SER A 64 -1.92 -4.85 19.71
CA SER A 64 -2.97 -5.17 20.69
C SER A 64 -2.48 -4.99 22.12
N LEU A 65 -1.28 -5.50 22.44
CA LEU A 65 -0.69 -5.37 23.77
C LEU A 65 -0.48 -3.92 24.18
N ALA A 66 0.02 -3.07 23.27
CA ALA A 66 0.19 -1.65 23.52
C ALA A 66 -1.16 -0.94 23.76
N LEU A 67 -2.17 -1.21 22.93
CA LEU A 67 -3.51 -0.62 23.08
C LEU A 67 -4.20 -1.08 24.37
N LEU A 68 -4.11 -2.37 24.72
CA LEU A 68 -4.63 -2.92 25.98
C LEU A 68 -3.94 -2.31 27.19
N THR A 69 -2.61 -2.12 27.12
CA THR A 69 -1.84 -1.48 28.18
C THR A 69 -2.28 -0.04 28.39
N LEU A 70 -2.40 0.75 27.31
CA LEU A 70 -2.89 2.12 27.39
C LEU A 70 -4.30 2.19 27.98
N PHE A 71 -5.20 1.32 27.52
CA PHE A 71 -6.57 1.24 28.02
C PHE A 71 -6.62 0.87 29.51
N PHE A 72 -5.82 -0.10 29.94
CA PHE A 72 -5.70 -0.48 31.35
C PHE A 72 -5.18 0.68 32.21
N CYS A 73 -4.11 1.33 31.77
CA CYS A 73 -3.55 2.50 32.46
C CYS A 73 -4.56 3.65 32.55
N GLN A 74 -5.35 3.91 31.51
CA GLN A 74 -6.41 4.91 31.55
C GLN A 74 -7.49 4.58 32.59
N ASN A 75 -7.94 3.31 32.64
CA ASN A 75 -8.97 2.89 33.58
C ASN A 75 -8.47 3.02 35.04
N LEU A 76 -7.23 2.61 35.32
CA LEU A 76 -6.65 2.70 36.66
C LEU A 76 -6.36 4.14 37.10
N THR A 77 -5.79 4.97 36.22
CA THR A 77 -5.36 6.33 36.58
C THR A 77 -6.49 7.36 36.46
N GLY A 78 -7.52 7.06 35.66
CA GLY A 78 -8.55 8.01 35.26
C GLY A 78 -8.05 9.13 34.35
N ARG A 79 -6.79 9.08 33.90
CA ARG A 79 -6.22 10.08 32.98
C ARG A 79 -6.77 9.80 31.58
N LYS A 80 -7.40 10.81 30.98
CA LYS A 80 -7.82 10.75 29.58
C LYS A 80 -6.61 10.93 28.68
N LEU A 81 -6.55 10.17 27.60
CA LEU A 81 -5.54 10.42 26.56
C LEU A 81 -5.93 11.66 25.74
N PRO A 82 -4.95 12.33 25.12
CA PRO A 82 -5.21 13.48 24.24
C PRO A 82 -6.21 13.13 23.13
N GLY A 83 -6.96 14.13 22.65
CA GLY A 83 -7.92 13.94 21.55
C GLY A 83 -7.28 13.39 20.28
N THR A 84 -6.02 13.76 20.02
CA THR A 84 -5.20 13.26 18.90
C THR A 84 -5.05 11.74 18.91
N PHE A 85 -4.95 11.11 20.09
CA PHE A 85 -4.88 9.66 20.24
C PHE A 85 -6.13 8.98 19.66
N ASN A 86 -7.32 9.48 19.98
CA ASN A 86 -8.56 8.89 19.50
C ASN A 86 -8.70 8.99 17.97
N GLU A 87 -8.19 10.08 17.37
CA GLU A 87 -8.17 10.21 15.92
C GLU A 87 -7.19 9.23 15.26
N GLU A 88 -6.02 9.05 15.84
CA GLU A 88 -5.05 8.06 15.36
C GLU A 88 -5.57 6.63 15.51
N VAL A 89 -6.25 6.31 16.60
CA VAL A 89 -6.94 5.02 16.77
C VAL A 89 -8.01 4.83 15.69
N ALA A 90 -8.80 5.86 15.37
CA ALA A 90 -9.78 5.76 14.28
C ALA A 90 -9.10 5.50 12.91
N ARG A 91 -7.95 6.14 12.65
CA ARG A 91 -7.15 5.88 11.43
C ARG A 91 -6.64 4.43 11.41
N LEU A 92 -6.09 3.95 12.53
CA LEU A 92 -5.64 2.57 12.67
C LEU A 92 -6.79 1.58 12.41
N GLN A 93 -7.99 1.86 12.94
CA GLN A 93 -9.17 1.03 12.71
C GLN A 93 -9.52 0.94 11.23
N ILE A 94 -9.52 2.06 10.50
CA ILE A 94 -9.77 2.06 9.05
C ILE A 94 -8.73 1.20 8.33
N ILE A 95 -7.44 1.42 8.61
CA ILE A 95 -6.34 0.75 7.91
C ILE A 95 -6.36 -0.76 8.17
N ILE A 96 -6.45 -1.17 9.44
CA ILE A 96 -6.51 -2.59 9.80
C ILE A 96 -7.76 -3.24 9.22
N SER A 97 -8.91 -2.58 9.22
CA SER A 97 -10.12 -3.13 8.58
C SER A 97 -9.96 -3.34 7.08
N LEU A 98 -9.39 -2.37 6.36
CA LEU A 98 -9.16 -2.49 4.92
C LEU A 98 -8.17 -3.62 4.61
N VAL A 99 -7.10 -3.74 5.39
CA VAL A 99 -6.13 -4.83 5.26
C VAL A 99 -6.78 -6.17 5.61
N ALA A 100 -7.49 -6.28 6.72
CA ALA A 100 -8.08 -7.53 7.21
C ALA A 100 -9.12 -8.14 6.26
N ILE A 101 -9.92 -7.31 5.58
CA ILE A 101 -10.92 -7.76 4.60
C ILE A 101 -10.26 -8.47 3.39
N ILE A 102 -8.99 -8.17 3.10
CA ILE A 102 -8.26 -8.79 2.00
C ILE A 102 -7.32 -9.89 2.53
N LEU A 103 -6.58 -9.60 3.60
CA LEU A 103 -5.55 -10.46 4.18
C LEU A 103 -6.11 -11.80 4.67
N TYR A 104 -7.17 -11.81 5.48
CA TYR A 104 -7.67 -13.06 6.05
C TYR A 104 -8.36 -13.96 5.02
N PRO A 105 -9.23 -13.45 4.11
CA PRO A 105 -9.81 -14.30 3.07
C PRO A 105 -8.76 -14.89 2.13
N THR A 106 -7.73 -14.12 1.76
CA THR A 106 -6.63 -14.63 0.92
C THR A 106 -5.84 -15.73 1.64
N ALA A 107 -5.56 -15.56 2.94
CA ALA A 107 -4.91 -16.59 3.76
C ALA A 107 -5.76 -17.87 3.94
N LEU A 108 -7.10 -17.75 3.93
CA LEU A 108 -8.02 -18.88 4.02
C LEU A 108 -8.23 -19.62 2.68
N GLY A 109 -7.58 -19.18 1.60
CA GLY A 109 -7.68 -19.81 0.28
C GLY A 109 -8.86 -19.35 -0.57
N PHE A 110 -9.50 -18.22 -0.24
CA PHE A 110 -10.53 -17.61 -1.09
C PHE A 110 -9.96 -16.85 -2.31
N SER A 111 -8.64 -16.85 -2.47
CA SER A 111 -7.91 -16.23 -3.59
C SER A 111 -6.81 -17.17 -4.07
N GLY A 112 -6.43 -17.07 -5.35
CA GLY A 112 -5.25 -17.76 -5.90
C GLY A 112 -3.92 -17.22 -5.38
N THR A 113 -3.94 -16.09 -4.67
CA THR A 113 -2.77 -15.47 -4.04
C THR A 113 -2.98 -15.32 -2.53
N ASP A 114 -1.96 -15.68 -1.75
CA ASP A 114 -1.95 -15.52 -0.30
C ASP A 114 -1.11 -14.30 0.11
N ILE A 115 -1.77 -13.22 0.53
CA ILE A 115 -1.10 -11.99 0.96
C ILE A 115 -0.40 -12.16 2.32
N TYR A 116 -0.92 -13.04 3.18
CA TYR A 116 -0.34 -13.31 4.49
C TYR A 116 1.05 -13.95 4.36
N SER A 117 1.30 -14.71 3.30
CA SER A 117 2.61 -15.28 2.99
C SER A 117 3.74 -14.24 2.88
N HIS A 118 3.44 -13.02 2.44
CA HIS A 118 4.43 -11.94 2.33
C HIS A 118 5.02 -11.52 3.68
N GLY A 119 4.39 -11.85 4.80
CA GLY A 119 4.96 -11.53 6.10
C GLY A 119 6.09 -12.47 6.55
N TYR A 120 6.24 -13.67 5.96
CA TYR A 120 7.37 -14.56 6.23
C TYR A 120 8.67 -14.07 5.59
N TYR A 121 8.57 -13.42 4.42
CA TYR A 121 9.70 -12.79 3.76
C TYR A 121 9.31 -11.38 3.27
N PRO A 122 9.38 -10.38 4.18
CA PRO A 122 8.71 -9.09 4.02
C PRO A 122 9.42 -8.12 3.07
N LEU A 123 9.85 -8.57 1.89
CA LEU A 123 10.52 -7.72 0.89
C LEU A 123 9.64 -6.53 0.44
N VAL A 124 8.36 -6.79 0.24
CA VAL A 124 7.38 -5.78 -0.19
C VAL A 124 6.70 -5.13 1.01
N LEU A 125 6.43 -5.90 2.07
CA LEU A 125 5.77 -5.40 3.27
C LEU A 125 6.65 -4.37 4.01
N THR A 126 7.97 -4.53 4.00
CA THR A 126 8.88 -3.58 4.65
C THR A 126 8.80 -2.17 4.07
N PRO A 127 8.96 -1.92 2.75
CA PRO A 127 8.81 -0.57 2.20
C PRO A 127 7.40 0.01 2.41
N LEU A 128 6.33 -0.80 2.43
CA LEU A 128 4.99 -0.32 2.79
C LEU A 128 4.94 0.22 4.22
N ILE A 129 5.51 -0.52 5.18
CA ILE A 129 5.57 -0.10 6.59
C ILE A 129 6.45 1.15 6.74
N VAL A 130 7.59 1.20 6.06
CA VAL A 130 8.51 2.36 6.10
C VAL A 130 7.86 3.61 5.52
N ALA A 131 7.12 3.47 4.40
CA ALA A 131 6.35 4.58 3.84
C ALA A 131 5.30 5.09 4.83
N PHE A 132 4.54 4.16 5.44
CA PHE A 132 3.51 4.53 6.40
C PHE A 132 4.10 5.13 7.69
N PHE A 133 5.24 4.64 8.14
CA PHE A 133 6.00 5.22 9.24
C PHE A 133 6.46 6.64 8.91
N GLY A 134 7.06 6.87 7.73
CA GLY A 134 7.46 8.21 7.28
C GLY A 134 6.29 9.19 7.24
N LEU A 135 5.15 8.76 6.69
CA LEU A 135 3.91 9.54 6.68
C LEU A 135 3.43 9.85 8.10
N SER A 136 3.49 8.87 9.02
CA SER A 136 3.07 9.05 10.40
C SER A 136 3.89 10.13 11.11
N ILE A 137 5.21 10.15 10.93
CA ILE A 137 6.07 11.18 11.51
C ILE A 137 5.78 12.55 10.89
N TYR A 138 5.69 12.62 9.56
CA TYR A 138 5.39 13.86 8.84
C TYR A 138 4.05 14.48 9.25
N ARG A 139 3.04 13.66 9.55
CA ARG A 139 1.71 14.10 10.00
C ARG A 139 1.55 14.21 11.50
N SER A 140 2.63 14.03 12.28
CA SER A 140 2.61 14.01 13.74
C SER A 140 1.67 12.94 14.34
N TRP A 141 1.50 11.81 13.64
CA TRP A 141 0.78 10.63 14.12
C TRP A 141 1.71 9.74 14.96
N TYR A 142 2.17 10.29 16.08
CA TYR A 142 3.23 9.68 16.88
C TYR A 142 2.81 8.36 17.53
N TYR A 143 1.52 8.14 17.79
CA TYR A 143 1.06 6.88 18.37
C TYR A 143 1.12 5.76 17.33
N ILE A 144 0.63 6.00 16.11
CA ILE A 144 0.79 5.04 15.00
C ILE A 144 2.27 4.79 14.71
N GLY A 145 3.08 5.85 14.61
CA GLY A 145 4.52 5.71 14.37
C GLY A 145 5.22 4.89 15.46
N GLY A 146 4.85 5.12 16.72
CA GLY A 146 5.34 4.34 17.86
C GLY A 146 4.92 2.86 17.82
N LEU A 147 3.67 2.57 17.45
CA LEU A 147 3.19 1.20 17.27
C LEU A 147 3.98 0.46 16.19
N ILE A 148 4.26 1.11 15.06
CA ILE A 148 5.07 0.53 13.98
C ILE A 148 6.49 0.21 14.47
N ILE A 149 7.14 1.14 15.18
CA ILE A 149 8.49 0.93 15.72
C ILE A 149 8.50 -0.24 16.72
N ILE A 150 7.52 -0.30 17.63
CA ILE A 150 7.41 -1.37 18.62
C ILE A 150 7.22 -2.72 17.91
N SER A 151 6.28 -2.80 16.96
CA SER A 151 6.04 -4.01 16.17
C SER A 151 7.29 -4.47 15.42
N TRP A 152 7.98 -3.55 14.74
CA TRP A 152 9.22 -3.85 14.02
C TRP A 152 10.33 -4.33 14.97
N SER A 153 10.49 -3.69 16.12
CA SER A 153 11.50 -4.08 17.11
C SER A 153 11.21 -5.47 17.67
N CYS A 154 9.95 -5.74 18.03
CA CYS A 154 9.50 -7.06 18.47
C CYS A 154 9.78 -8.13 17.41
N TYR A 155 9.49 -7.83 16.14
CA TYR A 155 9.76 -8.74 15.01
C TYR A 155 11.25 -9.07 14.89
N GLN A 156 12.12 -8.05 14.91
CA GLN A 156 13.58 -8.25 14.80
C GLN A 156 14.16 -9.03 15.99
N THR A 157 13.57 -8.92 17.17
CA THR A 157 13.99 -9.67 18.37
C THR A 157 13.40 -11.09 18.46
N GLY A 158 12.48 -11.47 17.56
CA GLY A 158 11.74 -12.74 17.68
C GLY A 158 10.88 -12.80 18.94
N PHE A 159 10.22 -11.69 19.29
CA PHE A 159 9.42 -11.58 20.52
C PHE A 159 8.23 -12.54 20.53
N LEU A 160 7.57 -12.76 19.39
CA LEU A 160 6.51 -13.75 19.26
C LEU A 160 7.10 -15.10 18.81
N SER A 161 6.31 -16.16 18.97
CA SER A 161 6.65 -17.47 18.42
C SER A 161 6.62 -17.51 16.89
N SER A 162 5.85 -16.60 16.28
CA SER A 162 5.75 -16.46 14.83
C SER A 162 6.93 -15.69 14.23
N ASN A 163 7.31 -16.11 13.02
CA ASN A 163 8.28 -15.45 12.16
C ASN A 163 7.60 -14.62 11.05
N ASN A 164 6.28 -14.43 11.11
CA ASN A 164 5.52 -13.65 10.14
C ASN A 164 5.30 -12.22 10.64
N LEU A 165 5.72 -11.20 9.87
CA LEU A 165 5.62 -9.79 10.24
C LEU A 165 4.17 -9.30 10.43
N TRP A 166 3.18 -9.91 9.77
CA TRP A 166 1.77 -9.55 9.96
C TRP A 166 1.32 -9.76 11.40
N ASP A 167 1.77 -10.84 12.06
CA ASP A 167 1.39 -11.17 13.44
C ASP A 167 1.92 -10.15 14.45
N TYR A 168 2.96 -9.39 14.07
CA TYR A 168 3.49 -8.30 14.89
C TYR A 168 2.71 -6.98 14.70
N LEU A 169 2.00 -6.83 13.58
CA LEU A 169 1.22 -5.63 13.25
C LEU A 169 -0.26 -5.78 13.61
N MET A 170 -0.80 -6.98 13.51
CA MET A 170 -2.19 -7.28 13.79
C MET A 170 -2.40 -8.72 14.20
N ASP A 171 -3.55 -8.96 14.84
CA ASP A 171 -4.03 -10.27 15.24
C ASP A 171 -5.54 -10.36 15.00
N PRO A 172 -6.16 -11.54 15.07
CA PRO A 172 -7.59 -11.70 14.79
C PRO A 172 -8.49 -10.87 15.71
N LEU A 173 -8.14 -10.71 16.99
CA LEU A 173 -8.94 -9.91 17.93
C LEU A 173 -8.88 -8.42 17.59
N LEU A 174 -7.70 -7.91 17.25
CA LEU A 174 -7.53 -6.53 16.78
C LEU A 174 -8.33 -6.29 15.51
N ALA A 175 -8.23 -7.19 14.54
CA ALA A 175 -8.92 -7.09 13.27
C ALA A 175 -10.44 -7.05 13.46
N ILE A 176 -10.99 -7.96 14.28
CA ILE A 176 -12.40 -8.00 14.64
C ILE A 176 -12.83 -6.68 15.30
N TRP A 177 -12.06 -6.19 16.28
CA TRP A 177 -12.36 -4.94 16.96
C TRP A 177 -12.34 -3.73 16.01
N CYS A 178 -11.37 -3.67 15.09
CA CYS A 178 -11.31 -2.62 14.07
C CYS A 178 -12.52 -2.69 13.14
N LEU A 179 -12.89 -3.87 12.64
CA LEU A 179 -14.04 -4.08 11.75
C LEU A 179 -15.36 -3.66 12.41
N PHE A 180 -15.58 -4.03 13.66
CA PHE A 180 -16.77 -3.61 14.41
C PHE A 180 -16.88 -2.08 14.57
N ASN A 181 -15.74 -1.38 14.64
CA ASN A 181 -15.70 0.08 14.80
C ASN A 181 -15.54 0.86 13.50
N PHE A 182 -15.36 0.17 12.36
CA PHE A 182 -15.08 0.78 11.06
C PHE A 182 -16.06 1.90 10.70
N LYS A 183 -17.37 1.64 10.80
CA LYS A 183 -18.41 2.63 10.45
C LYS A 183 -18.36 3.89 11.34
N LYS A 184 -17.96 3.77 12.60
CA LYS A 184 -17.81 4.91 13.53
C LYS A 184 -16.50 5.66 13.29
N ALA A 185 -15.46 4.93 12.91
CA ALA A 185 -14.14 5.47 12.61
C ALA A 185 -14.08 6.17 11.25
N TRP A 186 -14.90 5.72 10.29
CA TRP A 186 -14.84 6.15 8.90
C TRP A 186 -14.93 7.67 8.75
N ARG A 187 -13.86 8.23 8.21
CA ARG A 187 -13.77 9.63 7.80
C ARG A 187 -13.09 9.64 6.45
N TRP A 188 -13.62 10.42 5.51
CA TRP A 188 -12.97 10.58 4.22
C TRP A 188 -11.57 11.18 4.46
N PRO A 189 -10.49 10.50 4.04
CA PRO A 189 -9.15 11.01 4.26
C PRO A 189 -8.99 12.33 3.51
N ASN A 190 -8.27 13.27 4.13
CA ASN A 190 -7.91 14.51 3.45
C ASN A 190 -7.13 14.15 2.16
N PRO A 191 -7.51 14.66 0.98
CA PRO A 191 -6.82 14.36 -0.28
C PRO A 191 -5.31 14.60 -0.22
N GLU A 192 -4.86 15.58 0.57
CA GLU A 192 -3.44 15.87 0.80
C GLU A 192 -2.71 14.70 1.47
N VAL A 193 -3.36 14.00 2.41
CA VAL A 193 -2.80 12.82 3.08
C VAL A 193 -2.62 11.67 2.09
N GLY A 194 -3.56 11.50 1.16
CA GLY A 194 -3.44 10.49 0.09
C GLY A 194 -2.26 10.79 -0.83
N LYS A 195 -2.13 12.06 -1.25
CA LYS A 195 -0.99 12.52 -2.06
C LYS A 195 0.34 12.29 -1.34
N GLU A 196 0.45 12.70 -0.08
CA GLU A 196 1.66 12.53 0.74
C GLU A 196 1.99 11.04 0.93
N GLY A 197 0.99 10.21 1.21
CA GLY A 197 1.16 8.77 1.33
C GLY A 197 1.70 8.12 0.06
N LEU A 198 1.20 8.49 -1.12
CA LEU A 198 1.71 8.03 -2.41
C LEU A 198 3.17 8.47 -2.65
N LEU A 199 3.55 9.67 -2.24
CA LEU A 199 4.94 10.13 -2.33
C LEU A 199 5.87 9.38 -1.37
N PHE A 200 5.43 9.09 -0.14
CA PHE A 200 6.17 8.24 0.78
C PHE A 200 6.32 6.81 0.27
N LEU A 201 5.30 6.27 -0.40
CA LEU A 201 5.36 4.96 -1.06
C LEU A 201 6.42 4.96 -2.17
N VAL A 202 6.41 5.95 -3.06
CA VAL A 202 7.45 6.09 -4.11
C VAL A 202 8.84 6.15 -3.48
N GLY A 203 9.05 7.00 -2.48
CA GLY A 203 10.35 7.14 -1.82
C GLY A 203 10.83 5.85 -1.17
N ALA A 204 9.96 5.16 -0.41
CA ALA A 204 10.31 3.91 0.25
C ALA A 204 10.63 2.80 -0.76
N PHE A 205 9.81 2.60 -1.78
CA PHE A 205 10.06 1.57 -2.79
C PHE A 205 11.32 1.87 -3.62
N LEU A 206 11.62 3.14 -3.95
CA LEU A 206 12.87 3.50 -4.61
C LEU A 206 14.09 3.14 -3.74
N VAL A 207 14.08 3.54 -2.47
CA VAL A 207 15.19 3.25 -1.54
C VAL A 207 15.40 1.75 -1.38
N PHE A 208 14.31 1.00 -1.16
CA PHE A 208 14.39 -0.45 -1.03
C PHE A 208 14.77 -1.15 -2.33
N SER A 209 14.38 -0.62 -3.50
CA SER A 209 14.85 -1.12 -4.79
C SER A 209 16.37 -1.02 -4.91
N VAL A 210 16.95 0.13 -4.56
CA VAL A 210 18.42 0.33 -4.57
C VAL A 210 19.11 -0.61 -3.57
N ILE A 211 18.57 -0.73 -2.36
CA ILE A 211 19.13 -1.62 -1.32
C ILE A 211 19.10 -3.07 -1.81
N HIS A 212 17.95 -3.57 -2.26
CA HIS A 212 17.80 -4.96 -2.67
C HIS A 212 18.61 -5.28 -3.92
N ALA A 213 18.65 -4.40 -4.91
CA ALA A 213 19.46 -4.58 -6.11
C ALA A 213 20.96 -4.72 -5.79
N LYS A 214 21.46 -4.01 -4.76
CA LYS A 214 22.88 -4.06 -4.37
C LYS A 214 23.22 -5.18 -3.39
N VAL A 215 22.35 -5.42 -2.41
CA VAL A 215 22.63 -6.37 -1.32
C VAL A 215 22.35 -7.81 -1.75
N ASN A 216 21.27 -8.05 -2.49
CA ASN A 216 20.90 -9.39 -2.95
C ASN A 216 20.20 -9.30 -4.33
N PRO A 217 20.98 -9.18 -5.42
CA PRO A 217 20.46 -9.06 -6.78
C PRO A 217 19.51 -10.20 -7.19
N SER A 218 19.79 -11.42 -6.70
CA SER A 218 18.94 -12.59 -6.96
C SER A 218 17.58 -12.46 -6.28
N ALA A 219 17.53 -12.07 -5.00
CA ALA A 219 16.28 -11.87 -4.30
C ALA A 219 15.48 -10.68 -4.86
N PHE A 220 16.18 -9.64 -5.30
CA PHE A 220 15.58 -8.50 -6.00
C PHE A 220 14.83 -8.95 -7.25
N THR A 221 15.46 -9.77 -8.10
CA THR A 221 14.87 -10.19 -9.38
C THR A 221 13.80 -11.27 -9.23
N LEU A 222 14.00 -12.22 -8.31
CA LEU A 222 13.12 -13.39 -8.18
C LEU A 222 11.91 -13.18 -7.26
N TYR A 223 11.99 -12.23 -6.33
CA TYR A 223 10.94 -12.05 -5.31
C TYR A 223 10.44 -10.60 -5.18
N TYR A 224 11.32 -9.60 -5.29
CA TYR A 224 10.91 -8.20 -5.15
C TYR A 224 10.25 -7.67 -6.42
N ILE A 225 10.92 -7.86 -7.56
CA ILE A 225 10.42 -7.53 -8.91
C ILE A 225 10.10 -8.84 -9.63
N LYS A 226 9.29 -9.66 -8.99
CA LYS A 226 8.83 -10.91 -9.59
C LYS A 226 7.77 -10.59 -10.66
N GLU A 227 7.84 -11.28 -11.80
CA GLU A 227 6.72 -11.35 -12.75
C GLU A 227 5.45 -11.84 -12.02
N ASP A 228 4.30 -11.26 -12.33
CA ASP A 228 3.04 -11.47 -11.60
C ASP A 228 3.17 -11.19 -10.10
N GLY A 229 4.06 -10.26 -9.77
CA GLY A 229 4.38 -9.86 -8.42
C GLY A 229 3.53 -8.71 -7.93
N PHE A 230 3.74 -8.34 -6.67
CA PHE A 230 3.07 -7.20 -6.06
C PHE A 230 3.24 -5.90 -6.86
N ILE A 231 4.42 -5.68 -7.46
CA ILE A 231 4.74 -4.44 -8.17
C ILE A 231 3.82 -4.26 -9.38
N GLU A 232 3.70 -5.26 -10.27
CA GLU A 232 2.81 -5.22 -11.45
C GLU A 232 1.34 -5.07 -11.06
N TYR A 233 0.86 -5.84 -10.06
CA TYR A 233 -0.50 -5.67 -9.54
C TYR A 233 -0.75 -4.27 -8.98
N ALA A 234 0.23 -3.70 -8.29
CA ALA A 234 0.13 -2.35 -7.73
C ALA A 234 0.20 -1.27 -8.84
N THR A 235 1.01 -1.48 -9.89
CA THR A 235 1.04 -0.64 -11.10
C THR A 235 -0.32 -0.64 -11.78
N SER A 236 -0.88 -1.83 -12.05
CA SER A 236 -2.21 -2.00 -12.63
C SER A 236 -3.29 -1.33 -11.77
N PHE A 237 -3.26 -1.53 -10.45
CA PHE A 237 -4.21 -0.90 -9.53
C PHE A 237 -4.12 0.63 -9.56
N ALA A 238 -2.92 1.21 -9.59
CA ALA A 238 -2.74 2.65 -9.72
C ALA A 238 -3.31 3.19 -11.04
N LEU A 239 -3.14 2.46 -12.14
CA LEU A 239 -3.70 2.79 -13.46
C LEU A 239 -5.23 2.69 -13.47
N ILE A 240 -5.81 1.68 -12.80
CA ILE A 240 -7.27 1.55 -12.64
C ILE A 240 -7.83 2.75 -11.85
N ILE A 241 -7.14 3.23 -10.81
CA ILE A 241 -7.52 4.47 -10.11
C ILE A 241 -7.46 5.66 -11.07
N GLY A 242 -6.39 5.77 -11.88
CA GLY A 242 -6.27 6.79 -12.92
C GLY A 242 -7.42 6.76 -13.92
N LEU A 243 -7.80 5.57 -14.37
CA LEU A 243 -8.95 5.33 -15.25
C LEU A 243 -10.25 5.80 -14.60
N MET A 244 -10.52 5.43 -13.34
CA MET A 244 -11.71 5.87 -12.61
C MET A 244 -11.78 7.41 -12.50
N VAL A 245 -10.64 8.07 -12.24
CA VAL A 245 -10.57 9.54 -12.21
C VAL A 245 -10.88 10.14 -13.58
N CYS A 246 -10.35 9.56 -14.67
CA CYS A 246 -10.61 10.03 -16.02
C CYS A 246 -12.06 9.80 -16.45
N ILE A 247 -12.66 8.64 -16.13
CA ILE A 247 -14.08 8.35 -16.40
C ILE A 247 -14.97 9.35 -15.66
N ARG A 248 -14.71 9.60 -14.37
CA ARG A 248 -15.47 10.60 -13.60
C ARG A 248 -15.37 11.99 -14.24
N ARG A 249 -14.19 12.37 -14.74
CA ARG A 249 -14.01 13.63 -15.47
C ARG A 249 -14.81 13.64 -16.76
N LEU A 250 -14.75 12.58 -17.57
CA LEU A 250 -15.49 12.45 -18.83
C LEU A 250 -16.99 12.64 -18.61
N ILE A 251 -17.57 11.98 -17.60
CA ILE A 251 -18.98 12.11 -17.24
C ILE A 251 -19.33 13.58 -16.93
N ASN A 252 -18.47 14.27 -16.18
CA ASN A 252 -18.71 15.65 -15.77
C ASN A 252 -18.59 16.66 -16.93
N ILE A 253 -17.69 16.44 -17.88
CA ILE A 253 -17.43 17.36 -19.00
C ILE A 253 -18.26 17.06 -20.25
N TRP A 254 -18.91 15.88 -20.32
CA TRP A 254 -19.65 15.43 -21.49
C TRP A 254 -20.75 16.43 -21.88
N GLY A 255 -20.73 16.88 -23.14
CA GLY A 255 -21.66 17.87 -23.66
C GLY A 255 -21.48 19.30 -23.10
N ARG A 256 -20.52 19.54 -22.21
CA ARG A 256 -20.26 20.85 -21.58
C ARG A 256 -18.95 21.49 -22.04
N ARG A 257 -17.99 20.69 -22.48
CA ARG A 257 -16.66 21.14 -22.94
C ARG A 257 -16.44 20.85 -24.42
N GLU A 258 -15.44 21.51 -25.00
CA GLU A 258 -15.04 21.29 -26.39
C GLU A 258 -14.65 19.83 -26.65
N THR A 259 -14.90 19.35 -27.87
CA THR A 259 -14.56 17.98 -28.30
C THR A 259 -13.09 17.63 -28.04
N ARG A 260 -12.17 18.58 -28.24
CA ARG A 260 -10.73 18.37 -27.98
C ARG A 260 -10.42 18.01 -26.53
N PHE A 261 -11.12 18.64 -25.58
CA PHE A 261 -10.97 18.35 -24.15
C PHE A 261 -11.46 16.92 -23.85
N VAL A 262 -12.64 16.58 -24.37
CA VAL A 262 -13.25 15.26 -24.20
C VAL A 262 -12.34 14.18 -24.80
N CYS A 263 -11.86 14.37 -26.03
CA CYS A 263 -10.95 13.46 -26.72
C CYS A 263 -9.65 13.25 -25.94
N THR A 264 -9.01 14.32 -25.46
CA THR A 264 -7.77 14.20 -24.67
C THR A 264 -7.99 13.41 -23.38
N THR A 265 -9.09 13.69 -22.67
CA THR A 265 -9.44 12.95 -21.45
C THR A 265 -9.77 11.49 -21.75
N ALA A 266 -10.43 11.21 -22.88
CA ALA A 266 -10.73 9.84 -23.33
C ALA A 266 -9.49 9.06 -23.74
N ILE A 267 -8.53 9.71 -24.42
CA ILE A 267 -7.22 9.13 -24.75
C ILE A 267 -6.45 8.79 -23.46
N LEU A 268 -6.46 9.69 -22.47
CA LEU A 268 -5.82 9.45 -21.18
C LEU A 268 -6.48 8.27 -20.43
N ALA A 269 -7.81 8.19 -20.44
CA ALA A 269 -8.53 7.04 -19.90
C ALA A 269 -8.15 5.74 -20.62
N PHE A 270 -8.09 5.76 -21.95
CA PHE A 270 -7.66 4.63 -22.75
C PHE A 270 -6.24 4.18 -22.41
N PHE A 271 -5.28 5.10 -22.28
CA PHE A 271 -3.92 4.75 -21.86
C PHE A 271 -3.87 4.13 -20.46
N CYS A 272 -4.69 4.62 -19.52
CA CYS A 272 -4.79 4.01 -18.20
C CYS A 272 -5.36 2.59 -18.28
N LEU A 273 -6.42 2.37 -19.06
CA LEU A 273 -7.01 1.05 -19.26
C LEU A 273 -6.03 0.09 -19.94
N PHE A 274 -5.39 0.55 -21.00
CA PHE A 274 -4.44 -0.22 -21.78
C PHE A 274 -3.23 -0.62 -20.95
N GLY A 275 -2.61 0.33 -20.24
CA GLY A 275 -1.51 0.03 -19.32
C GLY A 275 -1.95 -0.92 -18.21
N ALA A 276 -3.09 -0.68 -17.56
CA ALA A 276 -3.59 -1.58 -16.51
C ALA A 276 -3.81 -3.01 -17.02
N GLY A 277 -4.33 -3.15 -18.25
CA GLY A 277 -4.52 -4.42 -18.92
C GLY A 277 -3.20 -5.11 -19.22
N GLU A 278 -2.23 -4.41 -19.81
CA GLU A 278 -0.91 -4.96 -20.13
C GLU A 278 -0.18 -5.48 -18.87
N GLU A 279 -0.26 -4.78 -17.74
CA GLU A 279 0.37 -5.17 -16.46
C GLU A 279 -0.21 -6.45 -15.84
N ILE A 280 -1.43 -6.86 -16.21
CA ILE A 280 -2.07 -8.10 -15.72
C ILE A 280 -2.42 -9.05 -16.85
N SER A 281 -1.79 -8.86 -18.02
CA SER A 281 -1.98 -9.65 -19.23
C SER A 281 -3.45 -9.80 -19.59
N TRP A 282 -4.19 -8.69 -19.52
CA TRP A 282 -5.61 -8.56 -19.80
C TRP A 282 -6.52 -9.51 -18.99
N GLY A 283 -6.02 -10.01 -17.84
CA GLY A 283 -6.73 -10.96 -17.01
C GLY A 283 -6.74 -12.39 -17.55
N GLN A 284 -5.91 -12.73 -18.55
CA GLN A 284 -5.84 -14.08 -19.12
C GLN A 284 -5.62 -15.16 -18.06
N ARG A 285 -4.70 -14.90 -17.10
CA ARG A 285 -4.44 -15.81 -15.97
C ARG A 285 -5.63 -15.97 -15.03
N ILE A 286 -6.43 -14.92 -14.88
CA ILE A 286 -7.59 -14.90 -13.97
C ILE A 286 -8.75 -15.70 -14.58
N PHE A 287 -8.92 -15.60 -15.90
CA PHE A 287 -10.00 -16.25 -16.64
C PHE A 287 -9.57 -17.51 -17.40
N GLU A 288 -8.33 -17.96 -17.20
CA GLU A 288 -7.73 -19.12 -17.89
C GLU A 288 -7.88 -19.05 -19.42
N ILE A 289 -7.73 -17.85 -19.99
CA ILE A 289 -7.87 -17.61 -21.43
C ILE A 289 -6.57 -17.96 -22.15
N GLU A 290 -6.62 -18.94 -23.05
CA GLU A 290 -5.49 -19.31 -23.88
C GLU A 290 -5.08 -18.21 -24.85
N SER A 291 -3.77 -18.06 -25.05
CA SER A 291 -3.21 -17.11 -26.00
C SER A 291 -3.31 -17.62 -27.44
N PRO A 292 -3.61 -16.77 -28.44
CA PRO A 292 -3.56 -17.12 -29.84
C PRO A 292 -2.17 -17.60 -30.28
N ASN A 293 -2.13 -18.46 -31.30
CA ASN A 293 -0.90 -19.07 -31.83
C ASN A 293 0.23 -18.08 -32.13
N PHE A 294 -0.10 -16.87 -32.61
CA PHE A 294 0.90 -15.82 -32.85
C PHE A 294 1.67 -15.46 -31.58
N PHE A 295 0.94 -15.23 -30.47
CA PHE A 295 1.52 -14.86 -29.20
C PHE A 295 2.24 -16.03 -28.53
N LEU A 296 1.73 -17.25 -28.65
CA LEU A 296 2.43 -18.45 -28.16
C LEU A 296 3.83 -18.61 -28.77
N ALA A 297 4.01 -18.17 -30.01
CA ALA A 297 5.29 -18.26 -30.72
C ALA A 297 6.23 -17.08 -30.50
N HIS A 298 5.71 -15.88 -30.17
CA HIS A 298 6.49 -14.63 -30.15
C HIS A 298 6.48 -13.90 -28.81
N ASN A 299 5.66 -14.31 -27.85
CA ASN A 299 5.61 -13.70 -26.52
C ASN A 299 6.39 -14.57 -25.52
N LYS A 300 7.32 -13.97 -24.77
CA LYS A 300 8.20 -14.67 -23.82
C LYS A 300 7.46 -15.37 -22.69
N GLN A 301 6.27 -14.90 -22.36
CA GLN A 301 5.41 -15.42 -21.29
C GLN A 301 4.16 -16.12 -21.84
N GLN A 302 4.07 -16.30 -23.17
CA GLN A 302 2.92 -16.92 -23.83
C GLN A 302 1.59 -16.21 -23.56
N GLU A 303 1.61 -14.88 -23.52
CA GLU A 303 0.46 -14.01 -23.24
C GLU A 303 0.00 -13.23 -24.48
N THR A 304 -1.25 -12.77 -24.50
CA THR A 304 -1.82 -11.87 -25.52
C THR A 304 -1.36 -10.41 -25.42
N GLY A 305 -0.56 -10.06 -24.41
CA GLY A 305 -0.04 -8.71 -24.23
C GLY A 305 1.08 -8.34 -25.21
N LEU A 306 1.25 -7.05 -25.43
CA LEU A 306 2.40 -6.47 -26.12
C LEU A 306 3.62 -6.34 -25.19
N HIS A 307 3.40 -6.33 -23.87
CA HIS A 307 4.42 -6.13 -22.84
C HIS A 307 5.54 -7.20 -22.86
N ASN A 308 5.24 -8.42 -23.31
CA ASN A 308 6.19 -9.53 -23.42
C ASN A 308 6.46 -9.99 -24.86
N LEU A 309 5.98 -9.23 -25.85
CA LEU A 309 6.13 -9.56 -27.26
C LEU A 309 7.56 -9.29 -27.75
N VAL A 310 8.15 -10.28 -28.42
CA VAL A 310 9.47 -10.21 -29.06
C VAL A 310 9.32 -10.53 -30.54
N LEU A 311 9.77 -9.60 -31.37
CA LEU A 311 9.75 -9.74 -32.81
C LEU A 311 11.18 -9.97 -33.31
N GLU A 312 11.38 -10.99 -34.13
CA GLU A 312 12.65 -11.22 -34.80
C GLU A 312 12.65 -10.52 -36.15
N LEU A 313 13.53 -9.54 -36.33
CA LEU A 313 13.73 -8.84 -37.60
C LEU A 313 15.21 -8.94 -37.97
N GLU A 314 15.50 -9.47 -39.17
CA GLU A 314 16.87 -9.62 -39.70
C GLU A 314 17.83 -10.40 -38.75
N GLY A 315 17.31 -11.41 -38.04
CA GLY A 315 18.09 -12.23 -37.10
C GLY A 315 18.41 -11.52 -35.77
N LYS A 316 17.74 -10.41 -35.46
CA LYS A 316 17.84 -9.72 -34.17
C LYS A 316 16.48 -9.72 -33.47
N GLU A 317 16.48 -10.09 -32.19
CA GLU A 317 15.30 -10.01 -31.33
C GLU A 317 15.05 -8.58 -30.85
N PHE A 318 13.87 -8.06 -31.13
CA PHE A 318 13.38 -6.77 -30.65
C PHE A 318 12.23 -6.98 -29.67
N SER A 319 12.45 -6.61 -28.40
CA SER A 319 11.37 -6.55 -27.42
C SER A 319 10.53 -5.31 -27.65
N VAL A 320 9.25 -5.51 -27.96
CA VAL A 320 8.29 -4.43 -28.27
C VAL A 320 8.14 -3.48 -27.08
N ASN A 321 8.11 -4.04 -25.86
CA ASN A 321 8.02 -3.27 -24.63
C ASN A 321 9.16 -2.24 -24.48
N LYS A 322 10.41 -2.66 -24.65
CA LYS A 322 11.58 -1.76 -24.53
C LYS A 322 11.53 -0.56 -25.48
N ILE A 323 10.91 -0.72 -26.65
CA ILE A 323 10.80 0.33 -27.67
C ILE A 323 9.59 1.22 -27.39
N ILE A 324 8.41 0.62 -27.21
CA ILE A 324 7.14 1.36 -27.05
C ILE A 324 7.04 1.97 -25.66
N PHE A 325 7.14 1.17 -24.59
CA PHE A 325 6.96 1.65 -23.22
C PHE A 325 8.26 2.15 -22.60
N GLY A 326 9.42 1.64 -23.00
CA GLY A 326 10.71 2.17 -22.55
C GLY A 326 11.07 3.49 -23.24
N THR A 327 11.53 3.40 -24.49
CA THR A 327 12.15 4.53 -25.19
C THR A 327 11.15 5.63 -25.56
N SER A 328 9.98 5.25 -26.09
CA SER A 328 9.00 6.23 -26.57
C SER A 328 8.33 7.00 -25.42
N LEU A 329 8.02 6.31 -24.32
CA LEU A 329 7.48 6.94 -23.11
C LEU A 329 8.50 7.90 -22.48
N ALA A 330 9.77 7.49 -22.37
CA ALA A 330 10.84 8.36 -21.85
C ALA A 330 11.02 9.62 -22.70
N PHE A 331 11.01 9.47 -24.03
CA PHE A 331 11.08 10.61 -24.96
C PHE A 331 9.86 11.52 -24.83
N GLY A 332 8.65 10.96 -24.80
CA GLY A 332 7.41 11.69 -24.59
C GLY A 332 7.39 12.44 -23.25
N LEU A 333 7.87 11.81 -22.18
CA LEU A 333 8.01 12.42 -20.87
C LEU A 333 9.02 13.58 -20.91
N CYS A 334 10.14 13.44 -21.62
CA CYS A 334 11.10 14.54 -21.79
C CYS A 334 10.48 15.73 -22.52
N ILE A 335 9.73 15.50 -23.61
CA ILE A 335 8.98 16.57 -24.29
C ILE A 335 7.98 17.22 -23.32
N TYR A 336 7.22 16.40 -22.58
CA TYR A 336 6.22 16.88 -21.64
C TYR A 336 6.82 17.75 -20.52
N LEU A 337 7.93 17.32 -19.92
CA LEU A 337 8.57 18.00 -18.80
C LEU A 337 9.44 19.19 -19.24
N PHE A 338 10.23 19.06 -20.29
CA PHE A 338 11.23 20.06 -20.68
C PHE A 338 10.80 20.99 -21.82
N VAL A 339 9.78 20.61 -22.60
CA VAL A 339 9.25 21.46 -23.67
C VAL A 339 7.88 21.98 -23.28
N MET A 340 6.89 21.11 -23.14
CA MET A 340 5.49 21.52 -22.91
C MET A 340 5.33 22.32 -21.61
N THR A 341 5.96 21.90 -20.52
CA THR A 341 5.79 22.54 -19.21
C THR A 341 6.38 23.97 -19.16
N PRO A 342 7.62 24.24 -19.61
CA PRO A 342 8.13 25.60 -19.69
C PRO A 342 7.31 26.50 -20.61
N PHE A 343 6.91 26.00 -21.80
CA PHE A 343 6.06 26.79 -22.71
C PHE A 343 4.70 27.12 -22.10
N TYR A 344 4.07 26.17 -21.41
CA TYR A 344 2.82 26.39 -20.69
C TYR A 344 2.94 27.48 -19.61
N ARG A 345 4.02 27.47 -18.83
CA ARG A 345 4.19 28.41 -17.71
C ARG A 345 4.59 29.81 -18.14
N ASN A 346 5.25 29.95 -19.29
CA ASN A 346 5.80 31.23 -19.75
C ASN A 346 4.96 31.93 -20.83
N ASN A 347 4.05 31.21 -21.51
CA ASN A 347 3.27 31.77 -22.62
C ASN A 347 1.74 31.59 -22.39
N PRO A 348 0.98 32.67 -22.12
CA PRO A 348 -0.46 32.61 -21.89
C PRO A 348 -1.28 32.02 -23.05
N LEU A 349 -0.84 32.19 -24.30
CA LEU A 349 -1.53 31.63 -25.48
C LEU A 349 -1.37 30.11 -25.52
N VAL A 350 -0.16 29.61 -25.24
CA VAL A 350 0.10 28.16 -25.15
C VAL A 350 -0.65 27.58 -23.95
N ALA A 351 -0.65 28.28 -22.81
CA ALA A 351 -1.39 27.88 -21.63
C ALA A 351 -2.88 27.71 -21.94
N SER A 352 -3.50 28.73 -22.55
CA SER A 352 -4.91 28.66 -22.94
C SER A 352 -5.19 27.55 -23.95
N SER A 353 -4.26 27.24 -24.86
CA SER A 353 -4.43 26.14 -25.81
C SER A 353 -4.43 24.78 -25.11
N PHE A 354 -3.47 24.53 -24.22
CA PHE A 354 -3.38 23.27 -23.46
C PHE A 354 -4.55 23.10 -22.49
N ASP A 355 -5.01 24.18 -21.87
CA ASP A 355 -6.18 24.17 -21.00
C ASP A 355 -7.46 23.85 -21.78
N ARG A 356 -7.63 24.36 -23.00
CA ARG A 356 -8.74 23.98 -23.90
C ARG A 356 -8.66 22.54 -24.37
N MET A 357 -7.45 22.00 -24.52
CA MET A 357 -7.24 20.58 -24.81
C MET A 357 -7.45 19.69 -23.58
N GLY A 358 -7.50 20.25 -22.36
CA GLY A 358 -7.68 19.45 -21.14
C GLY A 358 -6.45 18.65 -20.75
N ILE A 359 -5.25 19.09 -21.16
CA ILE A 359 -3.98 18.41 -20.82
C ILE A 359 -3.65 18.70 -19.34
N PRO A 360 -3.52 17.68 -18.48
CA PRO A 360 -3.07 17.89 -17.11
C PRO A 360 -1.61 18.32 -17.13
N MET A 361 -1.28 19.47 -16.55
CA MET A 361 0.10 19.98 -16.49
C MET A 361 0.76 19.67 -15.15
N PRO A 362 2.07 19.38 -15.10
CA PRO A 362 2.70 18.87 -13.90
C PRO A 362 3.10 20.01 -12.94
N ARG A 363 2.98 19.73 -11.65
CA ARG A 363 3.49 20.54 -10.54
C ARG A 363 4.98 20.25 -10.32
N ASN A 364 5.68 21.16 -9.64
CA ASN A 364 7.14 21.04 -9.42
C ASN A 364 7.55 19.74 -8.73
N TYR A 365 6.78 19.26 -7.76
CA TYR A 365 7.10 18.01 -7.07
C TYR A 365 6.93 16.77 -7.96
N GLN A 366 6.04 16.82 -8.96
CA GLN A 366 5.87 15.73 -9.94
C GLN A 366 7.02 15.71 -10.93
N ILE A 367 7.43 16.89 -11.42
CA ILE A 367 8.63 17.05 -12.27
C ILE A 367 9.85 16.50 -11.53
N LEU A 368 10.08 16.97 -10.30
CA LEU A 368 11.18 16.49 -9.47
C LEU A 368 11.08 14.98 -9.20
N GLY A 369 9.88 14.47 -8.93
CA GLY A 369 9.61 13.05 -8.74
C GLY A 369 10.04 12.21 -9.93
N TYR A 370 9.59 12.55 -11.15
CA TYR A 370 10.01 11.85 -12.37
C TYR A 370 11.53 11.88 -12.57
N LEU A 371 12.15 13.04 -12.40
CA LEU A 371 13.60 13.19 -12.58
C LEU A 371 14.38 12.37 -11.56
N LEU A 372 13.97 12.39 -10.29
CA LEU A 372 14.61 11.60 -9.24
C LEU A 372 14.42 10.10 -9.46
N ILE A 373 13.24 9.65 -9.88
CA ILE A 373 13.00 8.24 -10.22
C ILE A 373 13.97 7.79 -11.31
N VAL A 374 13.98 8.49 -12.46
CA VAL A 374 14.84 8.13 -13.59
C VAL A 374 16.31 8.17 -13.18
N LEU A 375 16.75 9.24 -12.50
CA LEU A 375 18.13 9.38 -12.06
C LEU A 375 18.56 8.26 -11.09
N ILE A 376 17.75 7.97 -10.07
CA ILE A 376 18.08 6.96 -9.06
C ILE A 376 18.07 5.57 -9.68
N VAL A 377 17.06 5.23 -10.48
CA VAL A 377 16.95 3.90 -11.07
C VAL A 377 18.09 3.67 -12.08
N GLU A 378 18.34 4.62 -12.97
CA GLU A 378 19.38 4.49 -14.00
C GLU A 378 20.81 4.44 -13.42
N LEU A 379 21.07 5.17 -12.32
CA LEU A 379 22.41 5.26 -11.73
C LEU A 379 22.66 4.29 -10.57
N MET A 380 21.62 3.77 -9.91
CA MET A 380 21.78 3.04 -8.64
C MET A 380 21.14 1.65 -8.63
N VAL A 381 20.30 1.29 -9.60
CA VAL A 381 19.65 -0.03 -9.68
C VAL A 381 20.33 -0.86 -10.78
N ASP A 382 21.31 -1.65 -10.37
CA ASP A 382 22.08 -2.53 -11.25
C ASP A 382 21.33 -3.83 -11.54
N SER A 383 20.30 -3.76 -12.39
CA SER A 383 19.52 -4.93 -12.83
C SER A 383 18.96 -4.76 -14.24
N SER A 384 18.83 -5.87 -14.96
CA SER A 384 18.14 -5.91 -16.26
C SER A 384 16.64 -5.60 -16.16
N ARG A 385 16.03 -5.80 -14.97
CA ARG A 385 14.62 -5.50 -14.66
C ARG A 385 14.42 -4.16 -13.94
N ARG A 386 15.39 -3.24 -14.00
CA ARG A 386 15.26 -1.90 -13.41
C ARG A 386 14.10 -1.08 -13.98
N GLY A 387 13.65 -1.39 -15.21
CA GLY A 387 12.50 -0.75 -15.86
C GLY A 387 11.23 -0.83 -15.02
N GLU A 388 10.97 -1.99 -14.42
CA GLU A 388 9.82 -2.27 -13.55
C GLU A 388 9.73 -1.30 -12.36
N VAL A 389 10.88 -0.94 -11.77
CA VAL A 389 10.94 0.06 -10.69
C VAL A 389 10.51 1.43 -11.20
N THR A 390 10.99 1.79 -12.39
CA THR A 390 10.65 3.07 -13.04
C THR A 390 9.17 3.12 -13.38
N GLU A 391 8.60 2.03 -13.89
CA GLU A 391 7.20 1.92 -14.27
C GLU A 391 6.30 2.02 -13.03
N PHE A 392 6.56 1.23 -11.99
CA PHE A 392 5.77 1.27 -10.75
C PHE A 392 5.84 2.62 -10.02
N THR A 393 7.05 3.16 -9.83
CA THR A 393 7.19 4.44 -9.12
C THR A 393 6.74 5.61 -9.97
N GLY A 394 6.99 5.55 -11.28
CA GLY A 394 6.56 6.54 -12.27
C GLY A 394 5.04 6.59 -12.44
N VAL A 395 4.36 5.44 -12.39
CA VAL A 395 2.89 5.39 -12.52
C VAL A 395 2.20 6.04 -11.33
N ILE A 396 2.79 5.98 -10.13
CA ILE A 396 2.27 6.68 -8.96
C ILE A 396 2.39 8.20 -9.16
N ILE A 397 3.52 8.69 -9.68
CA ILE A 397 3.67 10.12 -10.00
C ILE A 397 2.70 10.52 -11.13
N PHE A 398 2.48 9.65 -12.12
CA PHE A 398 1.50 9.84 -13.18
C PHE A 398 0.08 9.93 -12.62
N LEU A 399 -0.31 9.03 -11.72
CA LEU A 399 -1.58 9.09 -11.02
C LEU A 399 -1.74 10.42 -10.26
N LEU A 400 -0.70 10.87 -9.55
CA LEU A 400 -0.70 12.17 -8.89
C LEU A 400 -0.83 13.34 -9.88
N ASN A 401 -0.24 13.23 -11.06
CA ASN A 401 -0.36 14.23 -12.11
C ASN A 401 -1.80 14.31 -12.66
N ILE A 402 -2.44 13.15 -12.83
CA ILE A 402 -3.87 13.09 -13.18
C ILE A 402 -4.71 13.68 -12.04
N MET A 403 -4.51 13.28 -10.80
CA MET A 403 -5.38 13.66 -9.66
C MET A 403 -5.19 15.11 -9.22
N HIS A 404 -3.95 15.60 -9.22
CA HIS A 404 -3.56 16.90 -8.69
C HIS A 404 -2.71 17.70 -9.69
N PRO A 405 -3.23 17.99 -10.90
CA PRO A 405 -2.50 18.75 -11.89
C PRO A 405 -2.31 20.21 -11.42
N TYR A 406 -1.35 20.90 -12.04
CA TYR A 406 -1.11 22.32 -11.83
C TYR A 406 -2.34 23.15 -12.22
N ASN A 407 -2.96 22.82 -13.36
CA ASN A 407 -4.14 23.47 -13.90
C ASN A 407 -5.46 22.81 -13.44
N ALA A 408 -5.54 22.37 -12.18
CA ALA A 408 -6.73 21.67 -11.64
C ALA A 408 -8.06 22.40 -11.88
N HIS A 409 -8.05 23.74 -11.84
CA HIS A 409 -9.21 24.61 -12.04
C HIS A 409 -9.94 24.40 -13.39
N ILE A 410 -9.30 23.77 -14.39
CA ILE A 410 -9.95 23.47 -15.68
C ILE A 410 -10.97 22.34 -15.56
N TYR A 411 -10.84 21.47 -14.55
CA TYR A 411 -11.72 20.30 -14.33
C TYR A 411 -12.86 20.56 -13.36
N ASP A 412 -12.88 21.70 -12.68
CA ASP A 412 -13.87 22.05 -11.65
C ASP A 412 -15.15 22.73 -12.21
N LYS A 413 -15.24 22.94 -13.54
CA LYS A 413 -16.38 23.64 -14.17
C LYS A 413 -17.09 22.82 -15.24
#